data_AF-A0A8S3IQ42-F1
#
_entry.id   AF-A0A8S3IQ42-F1
#
_cell.length_a   1.000
_cell.length_b   1.000
_cell.length_c   1.000
_cell.angle_alpha   90.00
_cell.angle_beta   90.00
_cell.angle_gamma   90.00
#
_symmetry.space_group_name_H-M   'P 1'
#
loop_
_entity.id
_entity.type
_entity.pdbx_description
1 polymer ?
#
loop_
_entity_poly.entity_id
_entity_poly.type
_entity_poly.pdbx_seq_one_letter_code
_entity_poly.pdbx_strand_id
1 'polypeptide(L)'
;MIIQQDSSRPKGFMVWAGISSRGKTSIRFVAPGTKINSNYYIKHILKPFLSRDLPRLFPDGQEKKMIYHHDSAPSNVSKETIAFMNKTKINYVKPQEWMPKSPDASHMDYAVWGHLKQRLNKCKIETLDQLKKNCI
;
A
#
# COMPACT_ATOMS: atom_id res chain seq x y z
N MET A 1 -21.50 8.75 15.52
CA MET A 1 -20.89 9.67 14.53
C MET A 1 -21.86 9.78 13.36
N ILE A 2 -22.44 10.96 13.14
CA ILE A 2 -23.29 11.24 11.97
C ILE A 2 -22.45 12.11 11.04
N ILE A 3 -22.29 11.69 9.78
CA ILE A 3 -21.54 12.44 8.77
C ILE A 3 -22.56 12.84 7.70
N GLN A 4 -22.61 14.13 7.38
CA GLN A 4 -23.40 14.66 6.27
C GLN A 4 -22.87 14.09 4.96
N GLN A 5 -23.75 13.47 4.16
CA GLN A 5 -23.39 12.91 2.87
C GLN A 5 -23.32 14.05 1.83
N ASP A 6 -22.10 14.51 1.53
CA ASP A 6 -21.84 15.31 0.33
C ASP A 6 -21.98 14.40 -0.91
N SER A 7 -22.80 14.84 -1.86
CA SER A 7 -23.13 14.11 -3.10
C SER A 7 -22.04 14.21 -4.16
N SER A 8 -21.07 15.12 -3.99
CA SER A 8 -19.91 15.21 -4.86
C SER A 8 -18.83 14.22 -4.41
N ARG A 9 -18.45 13.25 -5.27
CA ARG A 9 -17.25 12.44 -5.03
C ARG A 9 -16.04 13.28 -5.40
N PRO A 10 -15.21 13.72 -4.44
CA PRO A 10 -13.97 14.42 -4.77
C PRO A 10 -13.12 13.53 -5.68
N LYS A 11 -12.53 14.14 -6.72
CA LYS A 11 -11.59 13.43 -7.59
C LYS A 11 -10.38 13.00 -6.77
N GLY A 12 -9.92 11.77 -7.00
CA GLY A 12 -8.75 11.23 -6.32
C GLY A 12 -8.10 10.14 -7.15
N PHE A 13 -6.95 9.68 -6.68
CA PHE A 13 -6.28 8.50 -7.20
C PHE A 13 -5.95 7.57 -6.04
N MET A 14 -5.80 6.29 -6.35
CA MET A 14 -5.37 5.31 -5.37
C MET A 14 -3.85 5.27 -5.33
N VAL A 15 -3.30 5.07 -4.13
CA VAL A 15 -1.86 5.03 -3.89
C VAL A 15 -1.54 3.74 -3.14
N TRP A 16 -0.44 3.11 -3.53
CA TRP A 16 0.19 2.08 -2.73
C TRP A 16 1.56 2.56 -2.26
N ALA A 17 1.85 2.35 -0.98
CA ALA A 17 3.16 2.56 -0.39
C ALA A 17 3.31 1.62 0.80
N GLY A 18 4.54 1.46 1.27
CA GLY A 18 4.89 0.71 2.47
C GLY A 18 6.02 1.39 3.22
N ILE A 19 6.14 1.06 4.49
CA ILE A 19 7.23 1.53 5.36
C ILE A 19 7.89 0.36 6.07
N SER A 20 9.14 0.58 6.47
CA SER A 20 9.90 -0.31 7.34
C SER A 20 10.78 0.54 8.26
N SER A 21 11.43 -0.07 9.25
CA SER A 21 12.45 0.60 10.06
C SER A 21 13.62 1.16 9.22
N ARG A 22 13.79 0.70 7.98
CA ARG A 22 14.84 1.12 7.05
C ARG A 22 14.37 2.18 6.04
N GLY A 23 13.13 2.64 6.17
CA GLY A 23 12.54 3.68 5.33
C GLY A 23 11.33 3.22 4.52
N LYS A 24 10.90 4.09 3.60
CA LYS A 24 9.70 3.89 2.78
C LYS A 24 9.99 3.18 1.45
N THR A 25 9.00 2.46 0.94
CA THR A 25 8.98 2.00 -0.46
C THR A 25 8.73 3.19 -1.41
N SER A 26 8.92 2.95 -2.70
CA SER A 26 8.47 3.87 -3.73
C SER A 26 6.95 3.99 -3.70
N ILE A 27 6.44 5.21 -3.77
CA ILE A 27 5.00 5.47 -3.86
C ILE A 27 4.52 5.12 -5.26
N ARG A 28 3.50 4.26 -5.34
CA ARG A 28 2.92 3.77 -6.60
C ARG A 28 1.53 4.34 -6.76
N PHE A 29 1.38 5.18 -7.78
CA PHE A 29 0.10 5.77 -8.14
C PHE A 29 -0.66 4.83 -9.09
N VAL A 30 -1.93 4.61 -8.78
CA VAL A 30 -2.85 3.78 -9.55
C VAL A 30 -3.71 4.70 -10.38
N ALA A 31 -3.79 4.43 -11.68
CA ALA A 31 -4.54 5.28 -12.61
C ALA A 31 -6.04 5.33 -12.22
N PRO A 32 -6.70 6.50 -12.32
CA PRO A 32 -8.12 6.62 -12.02
C PRO A 32 -8.96 5.58 -12.78
N GLY A 33 -9.96 4.99 -12.11
CA GLY A 33 -10.83 3.95 -12.68
C GLY A 33 -10.22 2.55 -12.75
N THR A 34 -8.94 2.38 -12.39
CA THR A 34 -8.31 1.05 -12.36
C THR A 34 -8.86 0.20 -11.22
N LYS A 35 -9.33 -1.00 -11.55
CA LYS A 35 -9.67 -2.03 -10.55
C LYS A 35 -8.41 -2.81 -10.18
N ILE A 36 -8.01 -2.74 -8.90
CA ILE A 36 -6.92 -3.57 -8.38
C ILE A 36 -7.42 -5.00 -8.17
N ASN A 37 -7.28 -5.83 -9.19
CA ASN A 37 -7.37 -7.28 -9.06
C ASN A 37 -6.00 -7.87 -8.74
N SER A 38 -5.94 -9.19 -8.52
CA SER A 38 -4.72 -9.91 -8.16
C SER A 38 -3.61 -9.78 -9.20
N ASN A 39 -3.95 -9.85 -10.50
CA ASN A 39 -2.97 -9.68 -11.57
C ASN A 39 -2.35 -8.27 -11.55
N TYR A 40 -3.19 -7.24 -11.36
CA TYR A 40 -2.70 -5.87 -11.22
C TYR A 40 -1.78 -5.75 -10.01
N TYR A 41 -2.20 -6.26 -8.85
CA TYR A 41 -1.42 -6.22 -7.62
C TYR A 41 -0.07 -6.92 -7.78
N ILE A 42 -0.03 -8.13 -8.33
CA ILE A 42 1.22 -8.86 -8.58
C ILE A 42 2.12 -8.08 -9.54
N LYS A 43 1.59 -7.64 -10.68
CA LYS A 43 2.38 -7.03 -11.77
C LYS A 43 2.89 -5.64 -11.42
N HIS A 44 2.05 -4.80 -10.83
CA HIS A 44 2.33 -3.38 -10.64
C HIS A 44 2.75 -3.02 -9.22
N ILE A 45 2.49 -3.89 -8.24
CA ILE A 45 2.84 -3.67 -6.84
C ILE A 45 3.93 -4.63 -6.37
N LEU A 46 3.65 -5.95 -6.32
CA LEU A 46 4.55 -6.93 -5.71
C LEU A 46 5.86 -7.10 -6.50
N LYS A 47 5.79 -7.31 -7.82
CA LYS A 47 7.01 -7.46 -8.65
C LYS A 47 7.93 -6.23 -8.56
N PRO A 48 7.42 -4.99 -8.68
CA PRO A 48 8.26 -3.81 -8.49
C PRO A 48 8.79 -3.62 -7.07
N PHE A 49 8.01 -3.97 -6.04
CA PHE A 49 8.48 -3.98 -4.65
C PHE A 49 9.68 -4.92 -4.50
N LEU A 50 9.52 -6.19 -4.90
CA LEU A 50 10.55 -7.23 -4.77
C LEU A 50 11.82 -6.91 -5.57
N SER A 51 11.70 -6.27 -6.73
CA SER A 51 12.84 -6.02 -7.61
C SER A 51 13.58 -4.71 -7.33
N ARG A 52 12.90 -3.71 -6.74
CA ARG A 52 13.48 -2.35 -6.57
C ARG A 52 13.52 -1.89 -5.12
N ASP A 53 12.41 -2.03 -4.41
CA ASP A 53 12.30 -1.52 -3.05
C ASP A 53 12.97 -2.45 -2.05
N LEU A 54 12.76 -3.76 -2.18
CA LEU A 54 13.29 -4.75 -1.25
C LEU A 54 14.83 -4.76 -1.21
N PRO A 55 15.58 -4.81 -2.33
CA PRO A 55 17.05 -4.81 -2.28
C PRO A 55 17.62 -3.48 -1.75
N ARG A 56 16.92 -2.36 -2.01
CA ARG A 56 17.31 -1.05 -1.49
C ARG A 56 17.08 -0.93 0.02
N LEU A 57 15.97 -1.45 0.52
CA LEU A 57 15.63 -1.41 1.94
C LEU A 57 16.41 -2.46 2.73
N PHE A 58 16.63 -3.64 2.17
CA PHE A 58 17.30 -4.79 2.81
C PHE A 58 18.42 -5.31 1.92
N PRO A 59 19.56 -4.58 1.83
CA PRO A 59 20.70 -5.01 1.02
C PRO A 59 21.40 -6.25 1.61
N ASP A 60 22.28 -6.85 0.82
CA ASP A 60 23.19 -7.93 1.23
C ASP A 60 22.47 -9.20 1.73
N GLY A 61 21.38 -9.60 1.07
CA GLY A 61 20.67 -10.84 1.41
C GLY A 61 19.84 -10.76 2.70
N GLN A 62 19.58 -9.54 3.20
CA GLN A 62 18.85 -9.33 4.47
C GLN A 62 17.33 -9.45 4.32
N GLU A 63 16.79 -9.84 3.17
CA GLU A 63 15.35 -10.00 2.95
C GLU A 63 14.68 -11.00 3.90
N LYS A 64 15.43 -11.95 4.48
CA LYS A 64 14.88 -12.88 5.48
C LYS A 64 14.55 -12.21 6.82
N LYS A 65 15.11 -11.02 7.10
CA LYS A 65 14.87 -10.27 8.35
C LYS A 65 13.57 -9.47 8.33
N MET A 66 12.88 -9.40 7.20
CA MET A 66 11.63 -8.67 7.06
C MET A 66 10.44 -9.63 7.01
N ILE A 67 9.28 -9.14 7.45
CA ILE A 67 7.99 -9.80 7.27
C ILE A 67 7.08 -8.85 6.51
N TYR A 68 6.56 -9.28 5.36
CA TYR A 68 5.68 -8.47 4.53
C TYR A 68 4.27 -8.50 5.14
N HIS A 69 3.79 -7.34 5.54
CA HIS A 69 2.43 -7.17 6.04
C HIS A 69 1.61 -6.34 5.05
N HIS A 70 0.40 -6.80 4.74
CA HIS A 70 -0.58 -6.12 3.91
C HIS A 70 -1.98 -6.42 4.45
N ASP A 71 -3.00 -5.70 3.99
CA ASP A 71 -4.38 -5.84 4.46
C ASP A 71 -5.14 -6.93 3.71
N SER A 72 -6.33 -7.26 4.22
CA SER A 72 -7.18 -8.34 3.69
C SER A 72 -8.06 -8.01 2.51
N ALA A 73 -7.62 -7.07 1.67
CA ALA A 73 -8.26 -6.80 0.40
C ALA A 73 -8.36 -8.08 -0.46
N PRO A 74 -9.47 -8.32 -1.18
CA PRO A 74 -9.66 -9.56 -1.95
C PRO A 74 -8.53 -9.89 -2.96
N SER A 75 -7.93 -8.86 -3.57
CA SER A 75 -6.80 -9.02 -4.49
C SER A 75 -5.51 -9.48 -3.78
N ASN A 76 -5.35 -9.13 -2.50
CA ASN A 76 -4.18 -9.46 -1.71
C ASN A 76 -4.17 -10.91 -1.24
N VAL A 77 -5.34 -11.48 -0.95
CA VAL A 77 -5.50 -12.87 -0.47
C VAL A 77 -5.99 -13.85 -1.50
N SER A 78 -6.10 -13.43 -2.76
CA SER A 78 -6.52 -14.36 -3.80
C SER A 78 -5.51 -15.51 -3.94
N LYS A 79 -5.99 -16.64 -4.45
CA LYS A 79 -5.15 -17.84 -4.67
C LYS A 79 -3.93 -17.51 -5.52
N GLU A 80 -4.09 -16.65 -6.52
CA GLU A 80 -3.03 -16.21 -7.42
C GLU A 80 -1.96 -15.39 -6.69
N THR A 81 -2.37 -14.45 -5.83
CA THR A 81 -1.44 -13.62 -5.06
C THR A 81 -0.69 -14.46 -4.02
N ILE A 82 -1.38 -15.34 -3.31
CA ILE A 82 -0.76 -16.24 -2.33
C ILE A 82 0.20 -17.22 -3.03
N ALA A 83 -0.20 -17.81 -4.16
CA ALA A 83 0.68 -18.67 -4.95
C ALA A 83 1.91 -17.91 -5.48
N PHE A 84 1.76 -16.64 -5.84
CA PHE A 84 2.90 -15.80 -6.21
C PHE A 84 3.82 -15.56 -5.01
N MET A 85 3.28 -15.13 -3.87
CA MET A 85 4.05 -14.86 -2.64
C MET A 85 4.80 -16.10 -2.15
N ASN A 86 4.17 -17.28 -2.18
CA ASN A 86 4.82 -18.55 -1.81
C ASN A 86 6.01 -18.94 -2.69
N LYS A 87 6.08 -18.43 -3.92
CA LYS A 87 7.23 -18.64 -4.82
C LYS A 87 8.37 -17.64 -4.57
N THR A 88 8.12 -16.60 -3.77
CA THR A 88 9.14 -15.62 -3.39
C THR A 88 9.97 -16.11 -2.21
N LYS A 89 11.14 -15.50 -1.98
CA LYS A 89 12.02 -15.83 -0.84
C LYS A 89 11.73 -15.01 0.43
N ILE A 90 10.67 -14.21 0.44
CA ILE A 90 10.34 -13.32 1.56
C ILE A 90 9.36 -13.96 2.53
N ASN A 91 9.51 -13.63 3.81
CA ASN A 91 8.49 -13.93 4.80
C ASN A 91 7.34 -12.93 4.66
N TYR A 92 6.11 -13.38 4.85
CA TYR A 92 4.92 -12.53 4.82
C TYR A 92 3.88 -13.07 5.82
N VAL A 93 3.02 -12.18 6.31
CA VAL A 93 1.92 -12.57 7.19
C VAL A 93 0.86 -13.28 6.34
N LYS A 94 0.60 -14.54 6.67
CA LYS A 94 -0.32 -15.38 5.92
C LYS A 94 -1.78 -15.00 6.23
N PRO A 95 -2.72 -15.33 5.34
CA PRO A 95 -4.14 -15.03 5.57
C PRO A 95 -4.70 -15.60 6.90
N GLN A 96 -4.18 -16.74 7.37
CA GLN A 96 -4.61 -17.34 8.64
C GLN A 96 -4.09 -16.59 9.87
N GLU A 97 -3.03 -15.79 9.73
CA GLU A 97 -2.39 -15.05 10.81
C GLU A 97 -2.95 -13.63 10.94
N TRP A 98 -3.82 -13.21 10.03
CA TRP A 98 -4.42 -11.89 10.05
C TRP A 98 -5.59 -11.78 11.02
N MET A 99 -5.65 -10.63 11.66
CA MET A 99 -6.85 -10.17 12.36
C MET A 99 -7.76 -9.47 11.35
N PRO A 100 -8.95 -10.03 11.03
CA PRO A 100 -9.87 -9.41 10.08
C PRO A 100 -10.31 -8.03 10.57
N LYS A 101 -10.53 -7.09 9.63
CA LYS A 101 -11.11 -5.76 9.90
C LYS A 101 -10.40 -4.95 10.99
N SER A 102 -9.08 -5.13 11.12
CA SER A 102 -8.27 -4.48 12.16
C SER A 102 -7.30 -3.46 11.52
N PRO A 103 -7.77 -2.26 11.12
CA PRO A 103 -6.90 -1.23 10.54
C PRO A 103 -5.84 -0.72 11.53
N ASP A 104 -6.09 -0.86 12.83
CA ASP A 104 -5.16 -0.63 13.92
C ASP A 104 -3.93 -1.55 13.88
N ALA A 105 -4.08 -2.75 13.30
CA ALA A 105 -2.96 -3.68 13.10
C ALA A 105 -2.08 -3.34 11.88
N SER A 106 -2.55 -2.45 10.99
CA SER A 106 -1.80 -1.98 9.83
C SER A 106 -1.14 -0.65 10.12
N HIS A 107 0.19 -0.63 10.27
CA HIS A 107 0.95 0.62 10.49
C HIS A 107 0.62 1.72 9.45
N MET A 108 0.34 1.32 8.21
CA MET A 108 -0.03 2.25 7.14
C MET A 108 -1.37 2.94 7.43
N ASP A 109 -2.40 2.17 7.82
CA ASP A 109 -3.75 2.67 8.06
C ASP A 109 -3.88 3.35 9.43
N TYR A 110 -3.22 2.81 10.45
CA TYR A 110 -3.20 3.37 11.80
C TYR A 110 -2.54 4.75 11.86
N ALA A 111 -1.40 4.94 11.18
CA ALA A 111 -0.59 6.16 11.36
C ALA A 111 -0.23 6.88 10.06
N VAL A 112 0.36 6.18 9.07
CA VAL A 112 1.03 6.84 7.92
C VAL A 112 0.04 7.60 7.06
N TRP A 113 -1.09 6.98 6.70
CA TRP A 113 -2.10 7.62 5.87
C TRP A 113 -2.78 8.79 6.59
N GLY A 114 -3.04 8.65 7.89
CA GLY A 114 -3.57 9.74 8.71
C GLY A 114 -2.62 10.95 8.75
N HIS A 115 -1.34 10.71 8.98
CA HIS A 115 -0.32 11.76 8.99
C HIS A 115 -0.17 12.43 7.62
N LEU A 116 -0.12 11.65 6.53
CA LEU A 116 -0.06 12.19 5.18
C LEU A 116 -1.29 13.07 4.88
N LYS A 117 -2.50 12.58 5.19
CA LYS A 117 -3.74 13.33 4.99
C LYS A 117 -3.74 14.64 5.78
N GLN A 118 -3.29 14.62 7.03
CA GLN A 118 -3.18 15.83 7.85
C GLN A 118 -2.24 16.87 7.22
N ARG A 119 -1.12 16.44 6.64
CA ARG A 119 -0.20 17.33 5.93
C ARG A 119 -0.81 17.89 4.65
N LEU A 120 -1.44 17.04 3.84
CA LEU A 120 -2.09 17.46 2.59
C LEU A 120 -3.23 18.45 2.82
N ASN A 121 -3.99 18.28 3.90
CA ASN A 121 -5.08 19.19 4.27
C ASN A 121 -4.61 20.60 4.65
N LYS A 122 -3.31 20.79 4.95
CA LYS A 122 -2.73 22.12 5.20
C LYS A 122 -2.30 22.82 3.91
N CYS A 123 -2.26 22.11 2.79
CA CYS A 123 -1.89 22.66 1.49
C CYS A 123 -3.15 23.04 0.70
N LYS A 124 -3.09 24.15 -0.04
CA LYS A 124 -4.10 24.45 -1.07
C LYS A 124 -3.83 23.56 -2.28
N ILE A 125 -4.68 22.56 -2.51
CA ILE A 125 -4.56 21.59 -3.61
C ILE A 125 -5.81 21.69 -4.48
N GLU A 126 -5.63 22.11 -5.72
CA GLU A 126 -6.72 22.36 -6.68
C GLU A 126 -6.72 21.34 -7.83
N THR A 127 -5.60 20.63 -8.06
CA THR A 127 -5.47 19.65 -9.13
C THR A 127 -4.92 18.30 -8.66
N LEU A 128 -5.23 17.24 -9.41
CA LEU A 128 -4.67 15.89 -9.15
C LEU A 128 -3.15 15.86 -9.29
N ASP A 129 -2.57 16.68 -10.17
CA ASP A 129 -1.11 16.77 -10.31
C ASP A 129 -0.47 17.44 -9.10
N GLN A 130 -1.10 18.49 -8.56
CA GLN A 130 -0.66 19.10 -7.29
C GLN A 130 -0.77 18.07 -6.15
N LEU A 131 -1.88 17.33 -6.07
CA LEU A 131 -2.05 16.28 -5.06
C LEU A 131 -0.93 15.24 -5.17
N LYS A 132 -0.65 14.75 -6.38
CA LYS A 132 0.39 13.76 -6.65
C LYS A 132 1.78 14.27 -6.26
N LYS A 133 2.12 15.51 -6.61
CA LYS A 133 3.41 16.13 -6.26
C LYS A 133 3.59 16.27 -4.75
N ASN A 134 2.53 16.60 -4.02
CA ASN A 134 2.58 16.77 -2.57
C ASN A 134 2.61 15.45 -1.78
N CYS A 135 2.37 14.30 -2.44
CA CYS A 135 2.50 12.98 -1.81
C CYS A 135 3.95 12.44 -1.79
N ILE A 136 4.85 12.97 -2.62
CA ILE A 136 6.18 12.38 -2.90
C ILE A 136 7.21 12.74 -1.83
#